data_AF-F5YXX3-F1
#
_entry.id   AF-F5YXX3-F1
#
_cell.length_a   1.000
_cell.length_b   1.000
_cell.length_c   1.000
_cell.angle_alpha   90.00
_cell.angle_beta   90.00
_cell.angle_gamma   90.00
#
_symmetry.space_group_name_H-M   'P 1'
#
loop_
_entity.id
_entity.type
_entity.pdbx_description
1 polymer ?
#
loop_
_entity_poly.entity_id
_entity_poly.type
_entity_poly.pdbx_seq_one_letter_code
_entity_poly.pdbx_strand_id
1 'polypeptide(L)'
;MTTLDPDPAAEDPVAAVDALVAEIAPVLRPPAVRRRDVVMVTGPWLAGVSAVAGVLAERLRQWPVVEAAELPPGEVPTAVVFVVSAAAALTESDCALLDAAAAHTDVVIGVVSKIDVHRQWREMQQTAREALADYAPRYRDVAWVGAAAAPERGEPRVDDLVAELAKQLGDSDVQRRNRLRSWEFQLRTDADRIDRDARAEGRRARVTLLQEQRDEVVRQRRMSKSERVIGLRSRIAQARVQLSYFARKRCASVRGELAEDAAGMTRRRLPQFEAYVRGRLEEVVADVDQGVSEHLADVAQELGLSGDAAATTSTPQFETGAPALSSRRLETQLMTLLGAGFGLGVALALSRLFANLAPGLTAAGAVACVVVGVAVTVWVVRIRGLLRDRAVLDRWVGEATAALRSALQELVALRVVAAESALTAELAERNETEAVRAADRIAGLDRELREHAAATARAAAVRDRQLPTLHRALAAVRSELGGSVRLDGGEAKLGPPRGPGGSVRLDGGEAKLGPPRGPGGSVRLDGGEAKLGTPHELGQLDPPNTARTAAD
;
A
#
# COMPACT_ATOMS: atom_id res chain seq x y z
N MET A 1 -70.46 -48.32 41.66
CA MET A 1 -70.46 -48.30 40.19
C MET A 1 -70.50 -46.84 39.76
N THR A 2 -69.55 -46.24 39.07
CA THR A 2 -68.18 -46.59 38.72
C THR A 2 -67.58 -45.20 38.46
N THR A 3 -66.59 -44.81 39.26
CA THR A 3 -65.77 -43.63 39.03
C THR A 3 -65.01 -43.87 37.72
N LEU A 4 -65.30 -43.07 36.70
CA LEU A 4 -64.48 -43.03 35.49
C LEU A 4 -63.13 -42.42 35.90
N ASP A 5 -62.08 -43.25 35.90
CA ASP A 5 -60.70 -42.77 35.86
C ASP A 5 -60.49 -41.94 34.57
N PRO A 6 -59.83 -40.77 34.63
CA PRO A 6 -59.35 -40.09 33.45
C PRO A 6 -58.21 -40.91 32.81
N ASP A 7 -58.32 -41.13 31.51
CA ASP A 7 -57.39 -41.84 30.64
C ASP A 7 -55.93 -41.35 30.81
N PRO A 8 -54.94 -42.22 31.05
CA PRO A 8 -53.56 -41.81 31.20
C PRO A 8 -52.93 -41.47 29.84
N ALA A 9 -52.48 -40.22 29.71
CA ALA A 9 -51.56 -39.70 28.69
C ALA A 9 -52.10 -39.54 27.25
N ALA A 10 -52.94 -38.53 27.02
CA ALA A 10 -52.80 -37.77 25.77
C ALA A 10 -51.43 -37.07 25.84
N GLU A 11 -50.46 -37.54 25.06
CA GLU A 11 -49.12 -36.93 24.98
C GLU A 11 -49.24 -35.42 24.73
N ASP A 12 -48.53 -34.62 25.53
CA ASP A 12 -48.47 -33.17 25.33
C ASP A 12 -47.94 -32.88 23.91
N PRO A 13 -48.75 -32.26 23.02
CA PRO A 13 -48.38 -32.04 21.62
C PRO A 13 -47.12 -31.18 21.49
N VAL A 14 -46.83 -30.33 22.48
CA VAL A 14 -45.60 -29.52 22.52
C VAL A 14 -44.40 -30.41 22.82
N ALA A 15 -44.52 -31.31 23.80
CA ALA A 15 -43.46 -32.23 24.17
C ALA A 15 -43.12 -33.22 23.04
N ALA A 16 -44.13 -33.68 22.29
CA ALA A 16 -43.93 -34.57 21.15
C ALA A 16 -43.11 -33.89 20.02
N VAL A 17 -43.37 -32.62 19.73
CA VAL A 17 -42.59 -31.85 18.74
C VAL A 17 -41.15 -31.61 19.23
N ASP A 18 -40.98 -31.32 20.53
CA ASP A 18 -39.65 -31.16 21.10
C ASP A 18 -38.84 -32.47 21.05
N ALA A 19 -39.50 -33.61 21.29
CA ALA A 19 -38.89 -34.93 21.17
C ALA A 19 -38.46 -35.24 19.72
N LEU A 20 -39.29 -34.93 18.73
CA LEU A 20 -38.97 -35.08 17.30
C LEU A 20 -37.67 -34.36 16.92
N VAL A 21 -37.53 -33.09 17.34
CA VAL A 21 -36.31 -32.32 17.03
C VAL A 21 -35.12 -32.81 17.84
N ALA A 22 -35.33 -33.20 19.10
CA ALA A 22 -34.28 -33.74 19.95
C ALA A 22 -33.70 -35.07 19.42
N GLU A 23 -34.51 -35.91 18.79
CA GLU A 23 -34.04 -37.15 18.15
C GLU A 23 -33.04 -36.87 17.00
N ILE A 24 -33.32 -35.85 16.19
CA ILE A 24 -32.47 -35.47 15.05
C ILE A 24 -31.26 -34.65 15.51
N ALA A 25 -31.45 -33.78 16.50
CA ALA A 25 -30.49 -32.77 16.93
C ALA A 25 -30.47 -32.62 18.47
N PRO A 26 -29.89 -33.59 19.20
CA PRO A 26 -30.01 -33.68 20.67
C PRO A 26 -29.30 -32.56 21.43
N VAL A 27 -28.43 -31.80 20.76
CA VAL A 27 -27.69 -30.66 21.36
C VAL A 27 -28.52 -29.38 21.36
N LEU A 28 -29.60 -29.31 20.58
CA LEU A 28 -30.46 -28.13 20.50
C LEU A 28 -31.39 -28.05 21.69
N ARG A 29 -31.54 -26.84 22.22
CA ARG A 29 -32.53 -26.56 23.26
C ARG A 29 -33.85 -26.13 22.63
N PRO A 30 -34.99 -26.49 23.25
CA PRO A 30 -36.29 -26.07 22.75
C PRO A 30 -36.47 -24.53 22.71
N PRO A 31 -37.33 -24.01 21.82
CA PRO A 31 -37.61 -22.59 21.72
C PRO A 31 -38.05 -21.99 23.05
N ALA A 32 -37.33 -20.96 23.49
CA ALA A 32 -37.54 -20.25 24.75
C ALA A 32 -38.69 -19.21 24.71
N VAL A 33 -39.45 -19.17 23.62
CA VAL A 33 -40.60 -18.27 23.49
C VAL A 33 -41.74 -18.70 24.40
N ARG A 34 -42.40 -17.73 25.05
CA ARG A 34 -43.56 -17.98 25.89
C ARG A 34 -44.84 -17.77 25.09
N ARG A 35 -45.59 -18.83 24.86
CA ARG A 35 -46.90 -18.71 24.21
C ARG A 35 -47.92 -18.10 25.15
N ARG A 36 -48.75 -17.21 24.60
CA ARG A 36 -49.90 -16.62 25.26
C ARG A 36 -51.16 -17.01 24.49
N ASP A 37 -52.22 -17.33 25.24
CA ASP A 37 -53.54 -17.64 24.69
C ASP A 37 -54.24 -16.34 24.25
N VAL A 38 -53.62 -15.62 23.32
CA VAL A 38 -54.09 -14.33 22.81
C VAL A 38 -54.14 -14.33 21.29
N VAL A 39 -55.06 -13.55 20.74
CA VAL A 39 -55.15 -13.24 19.32
C VAL A 39 -54.48 -11.90 19.07
N MET A 40 -53.41 -11.91 18.28
CA MET A 40 -52.70 -10.69 17.92
C MET A 40 -53.27 -10.10 16.63
N VAL A 41 -53.63 -8.83 16.63
CA VAL A 41 -54.05 -8.09 15.44
C VAL A 41 -52.91 -7.19 14.98
N THR A 42 -52.56 -7.28 13.71
CA THR A 42 -51.48 -6.51 13.11
C THR A 42 -51.77 -6.20 11.65
N GLY A 43 -51.08 -5.22 11.07
CA GLY A 43 -51.31 -4.82 9.69
C GLY A 43 -50.60 -3.52 9.33
N PRO A 44 -50.62 -3.13 8.04
CA PRO A 44 -50.02 -1.89 7.57
C PRO A 44 -50.63 -0.65 8.23
N TRP A 45 -49.90 0.46 8.18
CA TRP A 45 -50.39 1.73 8.71
C TRP A 45 -51.72 2.12 8.05
N LEU A 46 -52.67 2.61 8.84
CA LEU A 46 -54.04 2.97 8.42
C LEU A 46 -54.90 1.81 7.90
N ALA A 47 -54.50 0.54 8.09
CA ALA A 47 -55.33 -0.61 7.74
C ALA A 47 -56.57 -0.80 8.64
N GLY A 48 -56.69 -0.05 9.73
CA GLY A 48 -57.82 -0.18 10.66
C GLY A 48 -57.63 -1.28 11.71
N VAL A 49 -56.38 -1.61 12.05
CA VAL A 49 -55.98 -2.61 13.06
C VAL A 49 -56.69 -2.38 14.39
N SER A 50 -56.62 -1.17 14.95
CA SER A 50 -57.24 -0.86 16.26
C SER A 50 -58.75 -1.00 16.28
N ALA A 51 -59.42 -0.65 15.18
CA ALA A 51 -60.87 -0.83 15.07
C ALA A 51 -61.23 -2.32 15.06
N VAL A 52 -60.49 -3.14 14.31
CA VAL A 52 -60.68 -4.61 14.29
C VAL A 52 -60.37 -5.21 15.65
N ALA A 53 -59.26 -4.83 16.30
CA ALA A 53 -58.88 -5.32 17.62
C ALA A 53 -59.94 -5.01 18.68
N GLY A 54 -60.44 -3.78 18.73
CA GLY A 54 -61.47 -3.36 19.68
C GLY A 54 -62.77 -4.17 19.54
N VAL A 55 -63.28 -4.32 18.31
CA VAL A 55 -64.52 -5.09 18.08
C VAL A 55 -64.33 -6.58 18.36
N LEU A 56 -63.17 -7.15 17.99
CA LEU A 56 -62.87 -8.55 18.31
C LEU A 56 -62.79 -8.77 19.82
N ALA A 57 -62.21 -7.85 20.59
CA ALA A 57 -62.16 -7.95 22.05
C ALA A 57 -63.57 -8.00 22.69
N GLU A 58 -64.54 -7.26 22.13
CA GLU A 58 -65.92 -7.27 22.61
C GLU A 58 -66.66 -8.57 22.26
N ARG A 59 -66.42 -9.11 21.06
CA ARG A 59 -67.11 -10.29 20.50
C ARG A 59 -66.49 -11.62 20.95
N LEU A 60 -65.17 -11.69 21.13
CA LEU A 60 -64.41 -12.88 21.53
C LEU A 60 -63.95 -12.81 22.99
N ARG A 61 -64.89 -12.67 23.93
CA ARG A 61 -64.57 -12.51 25.38
C ARG A 61 -63.75 -13.64 26.01
N GLN A 62 -63.73 -14.81 25.36
CA GLN A 62 -62.97 -15.98 25.81
C GLN A 62 -61.48 -15.90 25.45
N TRP A 63 -61.12 -15.07 24.45
CA TRP A 63 -59.76 -14.93 23.94
C TRP A 63 -59.32 -13.47 24.03
N PRO A 64 -58.33 -13.13 24.88
CA PRO A 64 -57.78 -11.78 24.89
C PRO A 64 -57.23 -11.40 23.51
N VAL A 65 -57.64 -10.22 23.04
CA VAL A 65 -57.20 -9.64 21.77
C VAL A 65 -56.24 -8.51 22.07
N VAL A 66 -55.09 -8.51 21.40
CA VAL A 66 -54.04 -7.51 21.60
C VAL A 66 -53.53 -6.99 20.26
N GLU A 67 -53.11 -5.75 20.21
CA GLU A 67 -52.34 -5.25 19.06
C GLU A 67 -50.88 -5.70 19.15
N ALA A 68 -50.19 -5.78 18.00
CA ALA A 68 -48.79 -6.23 17.97
C ALA A 68 -47.85 -5.44 18.90
N ALA A 69 -48.11 -4.14 19.12
CA ALA A 69 -47.30 -3.29 20.00
C ALA A 69 -47.51 -3.58 21.51
N GLU A 70 -48.59 -4.28 21.86
CA GLU A 70 -48.95 -4.58 23.25
C GLU A 70 -48.36 -5.91 23.73
N LEU A 71 -47.85 -6.74 22.82
CA LEU A 71 -47.26 -8.02 23.14
C LEU A 71 -45.78 -7.85 23.55
N PRO A 72 -45.37 -8.26 24.77
CA PRO A 72 -43.99 -8.12 25.20
C PRO A 72 -43.00 -8.93 24.35
N PRO A 73 -41.74 -8.49 24.21
CA PRO A 73 -40.71 -9.27 23.54
C PRO A 73 -40.55 -10.66 24.16
N GLY A 74 -40.50 -11.69 23.31
CA GLY A 74 -40.37 -13.10 23.72
C GLY A 74 -41.70 -13.79 24.03
N GLU A 75 -42.80 -13.05 24.05
CA GLU A 75 -44.15 -13.61 24.08
C GLU A 75 -44.70 -13.75 22.66
N VAL A 76 -45.41 -14.85 22.40
CA VAL A 76 -45.92 -15.17 21.05
C VAL A 76 -47.41 -15.51 21.09
N PRO A 77 -48.19 -15.05 20.10
CA PRO A 77 -49.64 -15.23 20.10
C PRO A 77 -50.05 -16.61 19.63
N THR A 78 -51.29 -17.00 19.93
CA THR A 78 -51.87 -18.26 19.47
C THR A 78 -52.41 -18.17 18.05
N ALA A 79 -52.92 -17.00 17.67
CA ALA A 79 -53.34 -16.69 16.29
C ALA A 79 -52.99 -15.25 15.93
N VAL A 80 -52.79 -15.01 14.63
CA VAL A 80 -52.51 -13.68 14.06
C VAL A 80 -53.63 -13.28 13.10
N VAL A 81 -54.23 -12.13 13.32
CA VAL A 81 -55.16 -11.48 12.40
C VAL A 81 -54.40 -10.39 11.66
N PHE A 82 -54.20 -10.59 10.36
CA PHE A 82 -53.48 -9.65 9.51
C PHE A 82 -54.46 -8.77 8.74
N VAL A 83 -54.57 -7.51 9.13
CA VAL A 83 -55.54 -6.56 8.58
C VAL A 83 -54.90 -5.75 7.47
N VAL A 84 -55.53 -5.73 6.29
CA VAL A 84 -55.16 -4.89 5.15
C VAL A 84 -56.37 -4.05 4.75
N SER A 85 -56.13 -2.82 4.28
CA SER A 85 -57.21 -1.93 3.85
C SER A 85 -57.72 -2.31 2.46
N ALA A 86 -59.04 -2.33 2.23
CA ALA A 86 -59.60 -2.43 0.88
C ALA A 86 -59.17 -1.29 -0.06
N ALA A 87 -58.60 -0.21 0.49
CA ALA A 87 -58.12 0.95 -0.25
C ALA A 87 -56.74 0.77 -0.93
N ALA A 88 -55.95 -0.24 -0.55
CA ALA A 88 -54.56 -0.37 -1.00
C ALA A 88 -54.16 -1.83 -1.20
N ALA A 89 -53.37 -2.09 -2.24
CA ALA A 89 -52.77 -3.39 -2.49
C ALA A 89 -51.63 -3.68 -1.49
N LEU A 90 -51.40 -4.97 -1.24
CA LEU A 90 -50.35 -5.45 -0.36
C LEU A 90 -48.96 -5.18 -0.96
N THR A 91 -48.03 -4.68 -0.15
CA THR A 91 -46.63 -4.46 -0.56
C THR A 91 -45.68 -5.50 0.05
N GLU A 92 -44.46 -5.58 -0.46
CA GLU A 92 -43.41 -6.47 0.11
C GLU A 92 -43.09 -6.13 1.58
N SER A 93 -43.13 -4.85 1.95
CA SER A 93 -42.94 -4.41 3.34
C SER A 93 -44.06 -4.90 4.27
N ASP A 94 -45.29 -4.97 3.77
CA ASP A 94 -46.43 -5.50 4.52
C ASP A 94 -46.32 -7.01 4.72
N CYS A 95 -45.84 -7.74 3.71
CA CYS A 95 -45.53 -9.17 3.83
C CYS A 95 -44.42 -9.42 4.86
N ALA A 96 -43.38 -8.58 4.88
CA ALA A 96 -42.30 -8.67 5.87
C ALA A 96 -42.80 -8.40 7.30
N LEU A 97 -43.74 -7.47 7.47
CA LEU A 97 -44.42 -7.23 8.75
C LEU A 97 -45.19 -8.48 9.22
N LEU A 98 -45.92 -9.14 8.31
CA LEU A 98 -46.61 -10.40 8.62
C LEU A 98 -45.63 -11.51 8.97
N ASP A 99 -44.53 -11.66 8.25
CA ASP A 99 -43.49 -12.66 8.54
C ASP A 99 -42.92 -12.53 9.95
N ALA A 100 -42.68 -11.29 10.40
CA ALA A 100 -42.24 -11.02 11.76
C ALA A 100 -43.31 -11.37 12.80
N ALA A 101 -44.57 -10.97 12.55
CA ALA A 101 -45.70 -11.22 13.44
C ALA A 101 -46.06 -12.71 13.58
N ALA A 102 -45.99 -13.45 12.47
CA ALA A 102 -46.34 -14.86 12.39
C ALA A 102 -45.11 -15.78 12.48
N ALA A 103 -43.97 -15.28 12.96
CA ALA A 103 -42.72 -16.04 13.06
C ALA A 103 -42.88 -17.36 13.83
N HIS A 104 -43.66 -17.32 14.92
CA HIS A 104 -43.87 -18.45 15.82
C HIS A 104 -45.31 -18.98 15.81
N THR A 105 -46.13 -18.53 14.86
CA THR A 105 -47.58 -18.76 14.84
C THR A 105 -48.02 -19.25 13.48
N ASP A 106 -48.73 -20.37 13.47
CA ASP A 106 -49.23 -21.02 12.25
C ASP A 106 -50.59 -20.46 11.83
N VAL A 107 -51.49 -20.22 12.79
CA VAL A 107 -52.82 -19.67 12.53
C VAL A 107 -52.69 -18.20 12.14
N VAL A 108 -52.91 -17.93 10.86
CA VAL A 108 -52.94 -16.58 10.28
C VAL A 108 -54.24 -16.43 9.50
N ILE A 109 -54.97 -15.34 9.76
CA ILE A 109 -56.19 -14.98 9.04
C ILE A 109 -55.99 -13.60 8.43
N GLY A 110 -56.13 -13.50 7.11
CA GLY A 110 -56.12 -12.25 6.38
C GLY A 110 -57.47 -11.55 6.46
N VAL A 111 -57.48 -10.25 6.72
CA VAL A 111 -58.69 -9.45 6.83
C VAL A 111 -58.61 -8.25 5.92
N VAL A 112 -59.53 -8.15 4.96
CA VAL A 112 -59.71 -6.92 4.18
C VAL A 112 -60.69 -6.02 4.91
N SER A 113 -60.21 -4.91 5.45
CA SER A 113 -60.99 -3.94 6.21
C SER A 113 -61.66 -2.89 5.31
N LYS A 114 -62.59 -2.10 5.88
CA LYS A 114 -63.31 -0.99 5.22
C LYS A 114 -64.18 -1.43 4.03
N ILE A 115 -64.74 -2.63 4.12
CA ILE A 115 -65.64 -3.19 3.08
C ILE A 115 -66.95 -2.41 2.93
N ASP A 116 -67.28 -1.56 3.91
CA ASP A 116 -68.43 -0.65 3.91
C ASP A 116 -68.24 0.55 2.97
N VAL A 117 -66.99 1.00 2.78
CA VAL A 117 -66.65 2.13 1.91
C VAL A 117 -66.26 1.68 0.50
N HIS A 118 -65.50 0.58 0.40
CA HIS A 118 -64.88 0.17 -0.87
C HIS A 118 -65.68 -0.95 -1.57
N ARG A 119 -66.41 -0.63 -2.63
CA ARG A 119 -67.26 -1.60 -3.36
C ARG A 119 -66.50 -2.75 -4.01
N GLN A 120 -65.25 -2.53 -4.43
CA GLN A 120 -64.38 -3.51 -5.08
C GLN A 120 -63.55 -4.34 -4.08
N TRP A 121 -63.90 -4.36 -2.79
CA TRP A 121 -63.12 -5.04 -1.76
C TRP A 121 -62.87 -6.53 -2.03
N ARG A 122 -63.77 -7.22 -2.77
CA ARG A 122 -63.60 -8.64 -3.16
C ARG A 122 -62.47 -8.84 -4.17
N GLU A 123 -62.31 -7.90 -5.10
CA GLU A 123 -61.19 -7.90 -6.05
C GLU A 123 -59.89 -7.69 -5.27
N MET A 124 -59.87 -6.73 -4.35
CA MET A 124 -58.70 -6.45 -3.49
C MET A 124 -58.34 -7.64 -2.58
N GLN A 125 -59.35 -8.35 -2.05
CA GLN A 125 -59.14 -9.57 -1.27
C GLN A 125 -58.45 -10.67 -2.09
N GLN A 126 -58.88 -10.86 -3.35
CA GLN A 126 -58.25 -11.82 -4.24
C GLN A 126 -56.82 -11.41 -4.57
N THR A 127 -56.57 -10.13 -4.85
CA THR A 127 -55.21 -9.60 -5.07
C THR A 127 -54.31 -9.79 -3.86
N ALA A 128 -54.80 -9.50 -2.65
CA ALA A 128 -54.03 -9.69 -1.42
C ALA A 128 -53.70 -11.17 -1.16
N ARG A 129 -54.65 -12.07 -1.46
CA ARG A 129 -54.43 -13.52 -1.37
C ARG A 129 -53.36 -14.00 -2.35
N GLU A 130 -53.43 -13.57 -3.60
CA GLU A 130 -52.44 -13.92 -4.63
C GLU A 130 -51.05 -13.39 -4.28
N ALA A 131 -50.96 -12.11 -3.92
CA ALA A 131 -49.70 -11.48 -3.52
C ALA A 131 -49.03 -12.22 -2.35
N LEU A 132 -49.82 -12.65 -1.35
CA LEU A 132 -49.28 -13.35 -0.19
C LEU A 132 -48.91 -14.81 -0.50
N ALA A 133 -49.68 -15.48 -1.37
CA ALA A 133 -49.38 -16.84 -1.83
C ALA A 133 -48.10 -16.89 -2.68
N ASP A 134 -47.85 -15.85 -3.48
CA ASP A 134 -46.63 -15.69 -4.28
C ASP A 134 -45.42 -15.33 -3.40
N TYR A 135 -45.63 -14.58 -2.32
CA TYR A 135 -44.56 -14.19 -1.39
C TYR A 135 -43.94 -15.39 -0.66
N ALA A 136 -44.77 -16.27 -0.07
CA ALA A 136 -44.25 -17.44 0.63
C ALA A 136 -45.23 -18.64 0.60
N PRO A 137 -44.74 -19.89 0.40
CA PRO A 137 -45.59 -21.08 0.35
C PRO A 137 -46.47 -21.29 1.59
N ARG A 138 -46.03 -20.81 2.76
CA ARG A 138 -46.77 -20.94 4.03
C ARG A 138 -48.10 -20.17 4.04
N TYR A 139 -48.29 -19.21 3.14
CA TYR A 139 -49.47 -18.35 3.12
C TYR A 139 -50.49 -18.71 2.04
N ARG A 140 -50.21 -19.73 1.22
CA ARG A 140 -51.09 -20.14 0.12
C ARG A 140 -52.51 -20.48 0.59
N ASP A 141 -52.61 -21.10 1.76
CA ASP A 141 -53.86 -21.63 2.32
C ASP A 141 -54.44 -20.73 3.44
N VAL A 142 -53.91 -19.51 3.60
CA VAL A 142 -54.44 -18.54 4.57
C VAL A 142 -55.88 -18.18 4.22
N ALA A 143 -56.76 -18.26 5.22
CA ALA A 143 -58.14 -17.81 5.10
C ALA A 143 -58.20 -16.28 5.02
N TRP A 144 -59.01 -15.77 4.10
CA TRP A 144 -59.24 -14.34 3.93
C TRP A 144 -60.71 -14.02 4.16
N VAL A 145 -60.99 -12.98 4.94
CA VAL A 145 -62.35 -12.49 5.20
C VAL A 145 -62.45 -10.98 5.02
N GLY A 146 -63.65 -10.49 4.70
CA GLY A 146 -63.94 -9.05 4.68
C GLY A 146 -64.48 -8.59 6.04
N ALA A 147 -64.04 -7.43 6.52
CA ALA A 147 -64.53 -6.86 7.78
C ALA A 147 -64.82 -5.35 7.67
N ALA A 148 -65.88 -4.91 8.34
CA ALA A 148 -66.14 -3.50 8.62
C ALA A 148 -66.29 -3.34 10.14
N ALA A 149 -65.19 -3.05 10.83
CA ALA A 149 -65.17 -2.99 12.29
C ALA A 149 -65.77 -1.68 12.85
N ALA A 150 -65.55 -0.55 12.18
CA ALA A 150 -66.11 0.74 12.57
C ALA A 150 -66.76 1.45 11.37
N PRO A 151 -67.87 0.92 10.84
CA PRO A 151 -68.52 1.53 9.68
C PRO A 151 -69.12 2.89 10.02
N GLU A 152 -69.09 3.84 9.08
CA GLU A 152 -69.71 5.16 9.28
C GLU A 152 -71.23 5.08 9.46
N ARG A 153 -71.86 4.02 8.93
CA ARG A 153 -73.28 3.71 9.08
C ARG A 153 -73.50 2.21 9.23
N GLY A 154 -74.32 1.83 10.21
CA GLY A 154 -74.70 0.44 10.48
C GLY A 154 -73.90 -0.21 11.60
N GLU A 155 -74.17 -1.49 11.85
CA GLU A 155 -73.48 -2.28 12.88
C GLU A 155 -72.14 -2.84 12.35
N PRO A 156 -71.13 -3.06 13.22
CA PRO A 156 -69.90 -3.72 12.85
C PRO A 156 -70.14 -5.09 12.19
N ARG A 157 -69.54 -5.31 11.02
CA ARG A 157 -69.60 -6.58 10.28
C ARG A 157 -68.28 -7.32 10.44
N VAL A 158 -68.21 -8.19 11.44
CA VAL A 158 -67.03 -9.02 11.76
C VAL A 158 -67.38 -10.50 11.97
N ASP A 159 -68.64 -10.91 11.76
CA ASP A 159 -69.10 -12.25 12.12
C ASP A 159 -68.35 -13.35 11.36
N ASP A 160 -68.02 -13.12 10.08
CA ASP A 160 -67.20 -14.04 9.27
C ASP A 160 -65.78 -14.22 9.85
N LEU A 161 -65.19 -13.14 10.37
CA LEU A 161 -63.87 -13.17 11.04
C LEU A 161 -63.94 -13.89 12.38
N VAL A 162 -64.99 -13.63 13.18
CA VAL A 162 -65.22 -14.31 14.47
C VAL A 162 -65.44 -15.80 14.25
N ALA A 163 -66.23 -16.18 13.23
CA ALA A 163 -66.49 -17.57 12.88
C ALA A 163 -65.22 -18.30 12.45
N GLU A 164 -64.39 -17.70 11.59
CA GLU A 164 -63.13 -18.32 11.15
C GLU A 164 -62.11 -18.40 12.30
N LEU A 165 -62.00 -17.38 13.15
CA LEU A 165 -61.16 -17.43 14.36
C LEU A 165 -61.60 -18.55 15.31
N ALA A 166 -62.90 -18.65 15.59
CA ALA A 166 -63.44 -19.69 16.47
C ALA A 166 -63.19 -21.10 15.92
N LYS A 167 -63.33 -21.26 14.59
CA LYS A 167 -63.03 -22.52 13.89
C LYS A 167 -61.55 -22.89 14.02
N GLN A 168 -60.64 -21.96 13.70
CA GLN A 168 -59.21 -22.23 13.74
C GLN A 168 -58.72 -22.45 15.17
N LEU A 169 -59.16 -21.65 16.15
CA LEU A 169 -58.77 -21.81 17.56
C LEU A 169 -59.39 -23.06 18.22
N GLY A 170 -60.47 -23.61 17.65
CA GLY A 170 -61.08 -24.85 18.10
C GLY A 170 -60.35 -26.12 17.64
N ASP A 171 -59.38 -26.01 16.73
CA ASP A 171 -58.57 -27.13 16.27
C ASP A 171 -57.50 -27.50 17.32
N SER A 172 -57.55 -28.75 17.80
CA SER A 172 -56.62 -29.27 18.80
C SER A 172 -55.15 -29.31 18.33
N ASP A 173 -54.92 -29.33 17.01
CA ASP A 173 -53.57 -29.39 16.43
C ASP A 173 -52.88 -28.01 16.39
N VAL A 174 -53.59 -26.91 16.68
CA VAL A 174 -53.04 -25.55 16.68
C VAL A 174 -51.80 -25.45 17.57
N GLN A 175 -51.83 -26.00 18.78
CA GLN A 175 -50.70 -25.95 19.70
C GLN A 175 -49.45 -26.65 19.12
N ARG A 176 -49.65 -27.79 18.45
CA ARG A 176 -48.59 -28.56 17.79
C ARG A 176 -47.99 -27.79 16.61
N ARG A 177 -48.82 -27.29 15.67
CA ARG A 177 -48.36 -26.53 14.49
C ARG A 177 -47.62 -25.26 14.89
N ASN A 178 -48.15 -24.58 15.89
CA ASN A 178 -47.52 -23.41 16.50
C ASN A 178 -46.14 -23.73 17.14
N ARG A 179 -45.98 -24.90 17.77
CA ARG A 179 -44.68 -25.35 18.28
C ARG A 179 -43.73 -25.67 17.13
N LEU A 180 -44.18 -26.32 16.07
CA LEU A 180 -43.40 -26.57 14.86
C LEU A 180 -42.93 -25.27 14.20
N ARG A 181 -43.78 -24.23 14.13
CA ARG A 181 -43.37 -22.89 13.65
C ARG A 181 -42.29 -22.26 14.52
N SER A 182 -42.40 -22.42 15.83
CA SER A 182 -41.38 -21.90 16.75
C SER A 182 -40.02 -22.57 16.52
N TRP A 183 -40.02 -23.88 16.26
CA TRP A 183 -38.82 -24.62 15.85
C TRP A 183 -38.32 -24.23 14.47
N GLU A 184 -39.19 -24.09 13.47
CA GLU A 184 -38.81 -23.65 12.12
C GLU A 184 -38.07 -22.31 12.17
N PHE A 185 -38.61 -21.34 12.91
CA PHE A 185 -38.00 -20.03 13.07
C PHE A 185 -36.63 -20.12 13.76
N GLN A 186 -36.52 -20.85 14.86
CA GLN A 186 -35.25 -21.01 15.58
C GLN A 186 -34.19 -21.70 14.73
N LEU A 187 -34.53 -22.81 14.07
CA LEU A 187 -33.60 -23.58 13.24
C LEU A 187 -33.07 -22.75 12.06
N ARG A 188 -33.95 -21.97 11.40
CA ARG A 188 -33.54 -21.03 10.35
C ARG A 188 -32.61 -19.95 10.91
N THR A 189 -32.99 -19.33 12.02
CA THR A 189 -32.19 -18.27 12.66
C THR A 189 -30.81 -18.77 13.08
N ASP A 190 -30.74 -19.98 13.64
CA ASP A 190 -29.49 -20.61 14.06
C ASP A 190 -28.60 -20.96 12.84
N ALA A 191 -29.19 -21.48 11.77
CA ALA A 191 -28.50 -21.76 10.51
C ALA A 191 -27.93 -20.47 9.87
N ASP A 192 -28.75 -19.43 9.78
CA ASP A 192 -28.36 -18.12 9.22
C ASP A 192 -27.27 -17.45 10.05
N ARG A 193 -27.32 -17.58 11.38
CA ARG A 193 -26.26 -17.09 12.28
C ARG A 193 -24.94 -17.79 11.99
N ILE A 194 -24.93 -19.13 11.98
CA ILE A 194 -23.71 -19.92 11.73
C ILE A 194 -23.11 -19.59 10.35
N ASP A 195 -23.97 -19.44 9.34
CA ASP A 195 -23.53 -19.15 7.98
C ASP A 195 -22.98 -17.71 7.86
N ARG A 196 -23.59 -16.71 8.53
CA ARG A 196 -23.05 -15.35 8.64
C ARG A 196 -21.71 -15.31 9.36
N ASP A 197 -21.58 -16.02 10.47
CA ASP A 197 -20.34 -16.11 11.24
C ASP A 197 -19.21 -16.71 10.39
N ALA A 198 -19.52 -17.72 9.55
CA ALA A 198 -18.58 -18.32 8.62
C ALA A 198 -18.20 -17.38 7.45
N ARG A 199 -19.15 -16.58 6.92
CA ARG A 199 -18.86 -15.60 5.85
C ARG A 199 -17.96 -14.47 6.32
N ALA A 200 -18.17 -13.98 7.53
CA ALA A 200 -17.25 -13.06 8.21
C ALA A 200 -16.86 -11.80 7.40
N GLU A 201 -17.83 -11.12 6.77
CA GLU A 201 -17.58 -9.99 5.85
C GLU A 201 -16.74 -8.88 6.49
N GLY A 202 -17.03 -8.50 7.74
CA GLY A 202 -16.22 -7.51 8.48
C GLY A 202 -14.77 -7.96 8.73
N ARG A 203 -14.52 -9.27 8.92
CA ARG A 203 -13.15 -9.80 9.05
C ARG A 203 -12.39 -9.78 7.73
N ARG A 204 -13.07 -9.97 6.60
CA ARG A 204 -12.44 -9.89 5.27
C ARG A 204 -11.88 -8.50 5.00
N ALA A 205 -12.66 -7.45 5.30
CA ALA A 205 -12.19 -6.07 5.19
C ALA A 205 -10.96 -5.80 6.06
N ARG A 206 -10.93 -6.30 7.29
CA ARG A 206 -9.76 -6.20 8.18
C ARG A 206 -8.54 -6.94 7.63
N VAL A 207 -8.71 -8.15 7.07
CA VAL A 207 -7.63 -8.92 6.45
C VAL A 207 -7.05 -8.19 5.25
N THR A 208 -7.89 -7.61 4.38
CA THR A 208 -7.44 -6.79 3.24
C THR A 208 -6.61 -5.60 3.71
N LEU A 209 -7.08 -4.86 4.73
CA LEU A 209 -6.33 -3.75 5.31
C LEU A 209 -4.97 -4.19 5.88
N LEU A 210 -4.90 -5.34 6.57
CA LEU A 210 -3.65 -5.87 7.10
C LEU A 210 -2.67 -6.27 5.99
N GLN A 211 -3.18 -6.83 4.88
CA GLN A 211 -2.37 -7.16 3.70
C GLN A 211 -1.82 -5.90 3.03
N GLU A 212 -2.64 -4.87 2.85
CA GLU A 212 -2.21 -3.57 2.32
C GLU A 212 -1.14 -2.93 3.19
N GLN A 213 -1.32 -2.95 4.52
CA GLN A 213 -0.33 -2.45 5.47
C GLN A 213 1.00 -3.21 5.39
N ARG A 214 0.95 -4.54 5.24
CA ARG A 214 2.15 -5.37 5.07
C ARG A 214 2.89 -4.99 3.79
N ASP A 215 2.16 -4.90 2.68
CA ASP A 215 2.74 -4.59 1.37
C ASP A 215 3.29 -3.17 1.33
N GLU A 216 2.65 -2.22 2.02
CA GLU A 216 3.15 -0.87 2.23
C GLU A 216 4.52 -0.88 2.91
N VAL A 217 4.65 -1.60 4.03
CA VAL A 217 5.91 -1.67 4.78
C VAL A 217 7.02 -2.26 3.92
N VAL A 218 6.73 -3.32 3.14
CA VAL A 218 7.70 -3.92 2.21
C VAL A 218 8.09 -2.94 1.11
N ARG A 219 7.14 -2.21 0.54
CA ARG A 219 7.37 -1.25 -0.53
C ARG A 219 8.19 -0.05 -0.05
N GLN A 220 7.79 0.58 1.06
CA GLN A 220 8.51 1.71 1.66
C GLN A 220 9.96 1.35 1.98
N ARG A 221 10.20 0.15 2.52
CA ARG A 221 11.56 -0.34 2.79
C ARG A 221 12.41 -0.42 1.51
N ARG A 222 11.86 -0.98 0.43
CA ARG A 222 12.60 -1.11 -0.84
C ARG A 222 12.92 0.26 -1.43
N MET A 223 11.95 1.18 -1.42
CA MET A 223 12.12 2.54 -1.94
C MET A 223 13.16 3.30 -1.13
N SER A 224 13.00 3.37 0.20
CA SER A 224 13.91 4.12 1.08
C SER A 224 15.34 3.58 1.03
N LYS A 225 15.53 2.25 0.99
CA LYS A 225 16.87 1.65 0.79
C LYS A 225 17.51 2.13 -0.51
N SER A 226 16.73 2.13 -1.60
CA SER A 226 17.23 2.51 -2.93
C SER A 226 17.56 4.00 -3.00
N GLU A 227 16.68 4.85 -2.46
CA GLU A 227 16.86 6.30 -2.37
C GLU A 227 18.14 6.68 -1.62
N ARG A 228 18.42 6.05 -0.48
CA ARG A 228 19.64 6.34 0.29
C ARG A 228 20.92 5.91 -0.41
N VAL A 229 20.92 4.73 -1.06
CA VAL A 229 22.08 4.24 -1.81
C VAL A 229 22.36 5.12 -3.03
N ILE A 230 21.31 5.54 -3.74
CA ILE A 230 21.42 6.48 -4.86
C ILE A 230 21.90 7.85 -4.36
N GLY A 231 21.35 8.34 -3.26
CA GLY A 231 21.74 9.59 -2.62
C GLY A 231 23.22 9.60 -2.26
N LEU A 232 23.72 8.55 -1.59
CA LEU A 232 25.13 8.42 -1.23
C LEU A 232 26.04 8.45 -2.47
N ARG A 233 25.78 7.61 -3.48
CA ARG A 233 26.60 7.55 -4.70
C ARG A 233 26.63 8.88 -5.45
N SER A 234 25.46 9.53 -5.57
CA SER A 234 25.34 10.82 -6.25
C SER A 234 26.16 11.91 -5.54
N ARG A 235 26.03 12.00 -4.20
CA ARG A 235 26.77 12.97 -3.39
C ARG A 235 28.28 12.73 -3.39
N ILE A 236 28.73 11.48 -3.30
CA ILE A 236 30.16 11.14 -3.41
C ILE A 236 30.73 11.48 -4.79
N ALA A 237 29.98 11.18 -5.87
CA ALA A 237 30.40 11.53 -7.22
C ALA A 237 30.54 13.06 -7.39
N GLN A 238 29.60 13.83 -6.85
CA GLN A 238 29.64 15.29 -6.84
C GLN A 238 30.84 15.81 -6.03
N ALA A 239 31.05 15.29 -4.81
CA ALA A 239 32.16 15.66 -3.94
C ALA A 239 33.51 15.41 -4.63
N ARG A 240 33.68 14.26 -5.29
CA ARG A 240 34.89 13.93 -6.05
C ARG A 240 35.23 14.99 -7.10
N VAL A 241 34.24 15.45 -7.85
CA VAL A 241 34.42 16.48 -8.89
C VAL A 241 34.78 17.83 -8.25
N GLN A 242 34.06 18.23 -7.21
CA GLN A 242 34.27 19.51 -6.53
C GLN A 242 35.64 19.59 -5.86
N LEU A 243 36.05 18.54 -5.13
CA LEU A 243 37.36 18.46 -4.48
C LEU A 243 38.52 18.42 -5.49
N SER A 244 38.36 17.68 -6.59
CA SER A 244 39.36 17.66 -7.68
C SER A 244 39.49 19.02 -8.36
N TYR A 245 38.41 19.79 -8.46
CA TYR A 245 38.45 21.15 -8.97
C TYR A 245 39.10 22.11 -7.96
N PHE A 246 38.75 22.01 -6.67
CA PHE A 246 39.33 22.79 -5.58
C PHE A 246 40.86 22.64 -5.51
N ALA A 247 41.37 21.40 -5.50
CA ALA A 247 42.81 21.12 -5.50
C ALA A 247 43.51 21.74 -6.72
N ARG A 248 42.95 21.57 -7.92
CA ARG A 248 43.51 22.16 -9.15
C ARG A 248 43.53 23.69 -9.11
N LYS A 249 42.47 24.32 -8.60
CA LYS A 249 42.38 25.78 -8.46
C LYS A 249 43.43 26.30 -7.48
N ARG A 250 43.64 25.63 -6.33
CA ARG A 250 44.68 25.97 -5.37
C ARG A 250 46.09 25.83 -5.97
N CYS A 251 46.39 24.74 -6.68
CA CYS A 251 47.68 24.58 -7.38
C CYS A 251 47.92 25.68 -8.43
N ALA A 252 46.91 26.03 -9.22
CA ALA A 252 47.03 27.07 -10.24
C ALA A 252 47.27 28.46 -9.62
N SER A 253 46.58 28.76 -8.51
CA SER A 253 46.78 30.00 -7.74
C SER A 253 48.22 30.11 -7.22
N VAL A 254 48.72 29.06 -6.58
CA VAL A 254 50.07 29.03 -5.99
C VAL A 254 51.14 29.07 -7.07
N ARG A 255 50.92 28.41 -8.21
CA ARG A 255 51.82 28.52 -9.36
C ARG A 255 51.93 29.95 -9.87
N GLY A 256 50.83 30.70 -9.92
CA GLY A 256 50.82 32.11 -10.29
C GLY A 256 51.63 32.96 -9.31
N GLU A 257 51.32 32.83 -8.01
CA GLU A 257 52.03 33.48 -6.90
C GLU A 257 53.55 33.25 -6.96
N LEU A 258 53.96 31.97 -7.06
CA LEU A 258 55.38 31.60 -7.09
C LEU A 258 56.09 32.01 -8.38
N ALA A 259 55.40 32.05 -9.52
CA ALA A 259 55.98 32.51 -10.80
C ALA A 259 56.20 34.03 -10.80
N GLU A 260 55.27 34.80 -10.23
CA GLU A 260 55.43 36.24 -10.01
C GLU A 260 56.62 36.53 -9.08
N ASP A 261 56.73 35.78 -7.98
CA ASP A 261 57.85 35.89 -7.04
C ASP A 261 59.20 35.51 -7.71
N ALA A 262 59.22 34.48 -8.57
CA ALA A 262 60.39 34.08 -9.34
C ALA A 262 60.82 35.16 -10.35
N ALA A 263 59.88 35.89 -10.96
CA ALA A 263 60.17 36.98 -11.89
C ALA A 263 60.82 38.20 -11.20
N GLY A 264 60.47 38.45 -9.92
CA GLY A 264 61.03 39.54 -9.11
C GLY A 264 62.40 39.25 -8.47
N MET A 265 62.91 38.02 -8.57
CA MET A 265 64.02 37.54 -7.75
C MET A 265 65.42 38.12 -8.11
N THR A 266 66.32 38.14 -7.12
CA THR A 266 67.73 38.58 -7.25
C THR A 266 68.72 37.54 -6.71
N ARG A 267 69.94 37.46 -7.29
CA ARG A 267 70.96 36.41 -7.01
C ARG A 267 71.30 36.15 -5.54
N ARG A 268 71.17 37.13 -4.63
CA ARG A 268 71.52 36.99 -3.20
C ARG A 268 70.47 36.24 -2.37
N ARG A 269 69.22 36.15 -2.83
CA ARG A 269 68.08 35.60 -2.06
C ARG A 269 67.70 34.16 -2.45
N LEU A 270 68.54 33.50 -3.23
CA LEU A 270 68.19 32.23 -3.86
C LEU A 270 67.96 31.04 -2.89
N PRO A 271 68.77 30.85 -1.83
CA PRO A 271 68.52 29.79 -0.84
C PRO A 271 67.25 30.03 -0.01
N GLN A 272 66.95 31.31 0.25
CA GLN A 272 65.75 31.72 0.99
C GLN A 272 64.48 31.47 0.17
N PHE A 273 64.55 31.65 -1.16
CA PHE A 273 63.45 31.36 -2.06
C PHE A 273 63.13 29.87 -2.16
N GLU A 274 64.15 29.01 -2.19
CA GLU A 274 63.93 27.55 -2.19
C GLU A 274 63.19 27.09 -0.92
N ALA A 275 63.64 27.57 0.25
CA ALA A 275 62.98 27.28 1.53
C ALA A 275 61.55 27.83 1.59
N TYR A 276 61.34 29.05 1.06
CA TYR A 276 60.01 29.67 0.96
C TYR A 276 59.06 28.86 0.07
N VAL A 277 59.48 28.45 -1.13
CA VAL A 277 58.66 27.62 -2.02
C VAL A 277 58.30 26.31 -1.34
N ARG A 278 59.26 25.63 -0.69
CA ARG A 278 58.98 24.38 0.02
C ARG A 278 57.92 24.56 1.12
N GLY A 279 58.10 25.55 2.00
CA GLY A 279 57.14 25.84 3.06
C GLY A 279 55.75 26.23 2.52
N ARG A 280 55.70 27.00 1.42
CA ARG A 280 54.43 27.39 0.80
C ARG A 280 53.70 26.20 0.17
N LEU A 281 54.42 25.27 -0.47
CA LEU A 281 53.82 24.05 -1.01
C LEU A 281 53.28 23.15 0.11
N GLU A 282 53.99 23.04 1.24
CA GLU A 282 53.53 22.30 2.43
C GLU A 282 52.25 22.90 3.04
N GLU A 283 52.19 24.23 3.16
CA GLU A 283 50.99 24.95 3.61
C GLU A 283 49.78 24.67 2.71
N VAL A 284 49.98 24.63 1.39
CA VAL A 284 48.91 24.33 0.42
C VAL A 284 48.43 22.89 0.54
N VAL A 285 49.30 21.94 0.89
CA VAL A 285 48.86 20.58 1.20
C VAL A 285 47.99 20.55 2.44
N ALA A 286 48.38 21.23 3.51
CA ALA A 286 47.58 21.31 4.73
C ALA A 286 46.20 21.97 4.46
N ASP A 287 46.17 23.08 3.73
CA ASP A 287 44.94 23.79 3.33
C ASP A 287 44.00 22.88 2.53
N VAL A 288 44.54 22.13 1.57
CA VAL A 288 43.72 21.24 0.73
C VAL A 288 43.24 20.04 1.52
N ASP A 289 44.08 19.45 2.37
CA ASP A 289 43.70 18.32 3.24
C ASP A 289 42.60 18.70 4.22
N GLN A 290 42.71 19.87 4.84
CA GLN A 290 41.67 20.43 5.72
C GLN A 290 40.38 20.68 4.94
N GLY A 291 40.44 21.35 3.79
CA GLY A 291 39.26 21.61 2.97
C GLY A 291 38.58 20.33 2.44
N VAL A 292 39.35 19.29 2.14
CA VAL A 292 38.81 17.96 1.79
C VAL A 292 38.09 17.34 2.98
N SER A 293 38.69 17.43 4.18
CA SER A 293 38.12 16.86 5.40
C SER A 293 36.80 17.55 5.78
N GLU A 294 36.77 18.89 5.76
CA GLU A 294 35.57 19.68 6.03
C GLU A 294 34.45 19.36 5.04
N HIS A 295 34.75 19.34 3.74
CA HIS A 295 33.73 19.07 2.72
C HIS A 295 33.17 17.64 2.79
N LEU A 296 34.01 16.64 3.10
CA LEU A 296 33.54 15.26 3.29
C LEU A 296 32.69 15.10 4.56
N ALA A 297 33.00 15.86 5.61
CA ALA A 297 32.17 15.92 6.82
C ALA A 297 30.80 16.56 6.53
N ASP A 298 30.76 17.64 5.75
CA ASP A 298 29.50 18.26 5.31
C ASP A 298 28.63 17.28 4.51
N VAL A 299 29.23 16.52 3.59
CA VAL A 299 28.53 15.48 2.81
C VAL A 299 27.99 14.38 3.72
N ALA A 300 28.75 13.95 4.72
CA ALA A 300 28.28 12.99 5.71
C ALA A 300 27.06 13.54 6.48
N GLN A 301 27.13 14.79 6.94
CA GLN A 301 26.05 15.45 7.67
C GLN A 301 24.77 15.61 6.81
N GLU A 302 24.89 15.99 5.53
CA GLU A 302 23.75 16.08 4.61
C GLU A 302 23.06 14.73 4.40
N LEU A 303 23.82 13.63 4.45
CA LEU A 303 23.29 12.26 4.39
C LEU A 303 22.84 11.74 5.76
N GLY A 304 22.98 12.55 6.82
CA GLY A 304 22.69 12.21 8.20
C GLY A 304 23.67 11.23 8.83
N LEU A 305 24.83 10.97 8.21
CA LEU A 305 25.88 10.05 8.63
C LEU A 305 26.92 10.77 9.50
N SER A 306 27.66 10.03 10.32
CA SER A 306 28.65 10.58 11.26
C SER A 306 30.00 10.88 10.61
N GLY A 307 30.41 10.13 9.56
CA GLY A 307 31.63 10.42 8.79
C GLY A 307 32.97 10.19 9.51
N ASP A 308 32.92 9.73 10.77
CA ASP A 308 34.05 9.68 11.72
C ASP A 308 35.20 8.75 11.26
N ALA A 309 34.89 7.73 10.45
CA ALA A 309 35.88 6.78 9.95
C ALA A 309 36.72 7.29 8.75
N ALA A 310 36.38 8.43 8.13
CA ALA A 310 37.12 8.96 6.98
C ALA A 310 38.41 9.73 7.37
N ALA A 311 38.57 10.09 8.65
CA ALA A 311 39.60 11.01 9.12
C ALA A 311 41.03 10.43 9.21
N THR A 312 41.23 9.12 8.99
CA THR A 312 42.48 8.42 9.35
C THR A 312 43.52 8.27 8.23
N THR A 313 43.33 8.86 7.05
CA THR A 313 44.32 8.71 5.96
C THR A 313 45.49 9.68 6.10
N SER A 314 46.71 9.14 6.24
CA SER A 314 47.97 9.90 6.31
C SER A 314 48.18 10.80 5.10
N THR A 315 48.69 12.01 5.33
CA THR A 315 49.07 12.96 4.28
C THR A 315 50.25 12.42 3.46
N PRO A 316 50.18 12.42 2.12
CA PRO A 316 51.28 11.97 1.28
C PRO A 316 52.47 12.92 1.39
N GLN A 317 53.67 12.35 1.48
CA GLN A 317 54.93 13.09 1.42
C GLN A 317 55.32 13.31 -0.04
N PHE A 318 55.61 14.55 -0.44
CA PHE A 318 56.09 14.88 -1.78
C PHE A 318 57.50 15.44 -1.71
N GLU A 319 58.43 14.85 -2.47
CA GLU A 319 59.80 15.33 -2.55
C GLU A 319 59.94 16.36 -3.67
N THR A 320 60.37 17.57 -3.32
CA THR A 320 60.76 18.61 -4.28
C THR A 320 62.29 18.59 -4.45
N GLY A 321 62.77 18.20 -5.63
CA GLY A 321 64.20 18.25 -5.96
C GLY A 321 64.75 19.69 -5.95
N ALA A 322 66.05 19.89 -5.72
CA ALA A 322 66.66 21.22 -5.68
C ALA A 322 66.87 21.81 -7.10
N PRO A 323 66.79 23.15 -7.29
CA PRO A 323 67.01 23.78 -8.59
C PRO A 323 68.43 23.53 -9.10
N ALA A 324 68.58 23.08 -10.36
CA ALA A 324 69.84 22.66 -10.97
C ALA A 324 70.77 23.84 -11.35
N LEU A 325 71.19 24.63 -10.35
CA LEU A 325 72.08 25.79 -10.52
C LEU A 325 73.57 25.44 -10.41
N SER A 326 73.90 24.17 -10.14
CA SER A 326 75.25 23.68 -9.86
C SER A 326 76.11 23.40 -11.11
N SER A 327 75.50 23.16 -12.29
CA SER A 327 76.19 22.93 -13.57
C SER A 327 76.93 24.16 -14.13
N ARG A 328 76.79 25.29 -13.43
CA ARG A 328 77.11 26.63 -13.90
C ARG A 328 78.59 27.01 -13.87
N ARG A 329 79.43 26.33 -13.07
CA ARG A 329 80.86 26.71 -12.95
C ARG A 329 81.61 26.54 -14.27
N LEU A 330 81.29 25.49 -15.04
CA LEU A 330 81.90 25.23 -16.36
C LEU A 330 81.36 26.17 -17.45
N GLU A 331 80.05 26.41 -17.48
CA GLU A 331 79.41 27.29 -18.47
C GLU A 331 79.78 28.77 -18.26
N THR A 332 79.91 29.21 -17.01
CA THR A 332 80.35 30.58 -16.68
C THR A 332 81.81 30.79 -17.09
N GLN A 333 82.68 29.79 -16.97
CA GLN A 333 84.08 29.83 -17.43
C GLN A 333 84.19 29.92 -18.95
N LEU A 334 83.38 29.15 -19.69
CA LEU A 334 83.29 29.23 -21.15
C LEU A 334 82.74 30.58 -21.64
N MET A 335 81.72 31.12 -20.97
CA MET A 335 81.17 32.45 -21.30
C MET A 335 82.10 33.61 -20.90
N THR A 336 82.92 33.47 -19.85
CA THR A 336 83.93 34.49 -19.52
C THR A 336 85.05 34.49 -20.55
N LEU A 337 85.48 33.33 -21.04
CA LEU A 337 86.44 33.23 -22.15
C LEU A 337 85.90 33.84 -23.45
N LEU A 338 84.64 33.55 -23.79
CA LEU A 338 84.00 34.11 -25.00
C LEU A 338 83.69 35.62 -24.88
N GLY A 339 83.25 36.06 -23.70
CA GLY A 339 82.99 37.47 -23.38
C GLY A 339 84.26 38.31 -23.33
N ALA A 340 85.38 37.74 -22.86
CA ALA A 340 86.69 38.39 -22.91
C ALA A 340 87.12 38.66 -24.37
N GLY A 341 86.91 37.70 -25.28
CA GLY A 341 87.19 37.89 -26.71
C GLY A 341 86.32 38.97 -27.38
N PHE A 342 85.03 39.03 -27.04
CA PHE A 342 84.11 40.05 -27.57
C PHE A 342 84.39 41.45 -27.00
N GLY A 343 84.66 41.55 -25.69
CA GLY A 343 85.04 42.81 -25.03
C GLY A 343 86.36 43.38 -25.56
N LEU A 344 87.31 42.51 -25.88
CA LEU A 344 88.55 42.87 -26.56
C LEU A 344 88.26 43.43 -27.97
N GLY A 345 87.36 42.81 -28.74
CA GLY A 345 86.96 43.30 -30.07
C GLY A 345 86.25 44.66 -30.04
N VAL A 346 85.36 44.89 -29.06
CA VAL A 346 84.66 46.17 -28.86
C VAL A 346 85.62 47.27 -28.40
N ALA A 347 86.55 46.95 -27.50
CA ALA A 347 87.60 47.88 -27.08
C ALA A 347 88.51 48.28 -28.25
N LEU A 348 88.85 47.34 -29.14
CA LEU A 348 89.64 47.61 -30.34
C LEU A 348 88.87 48.42 -31.40
N ALA A 349 87.56 48.19 -31.57
CA ALA A 349 86.71 48.97 -32.46
C ALA A 349 86.52 50.42 -31.97
N LEU A 350 86.25 50.60 -30.67
CA LEU A 350 86.17 51.93 -30.03
C LEU A 350 87.54 52.63 -30.04
N SER A 351 88.63 51.91 -29.78
CA SER A 351 90.00 52.42 -29.87
C SER A 351 90.34 52.93 -31.29
N ARG A 352 89.82 52.30 -32.35
CA ARG A 352 89.99 52.78 -33.73
C ARG A 352 89.17 54.03 -34.03
N LEU A 353 87.99 54.17 -33.44
CA LEU A 353 87.16 55.37 -33.59
C LEU A 353 87.78 56.61 -32.91
N PHE A 354 88.45 56.40 -31.76
CA PHE A 354 89.14 57.45 -31.02
C PHE A 354 90.56 57.77 -31.53
N ALA A 355 91.16 56.90 -32.35
CA ALA A 355 92.51 57.10 -32.89
C ALA A 355 92.65 58.32 -33.84
N ASN A 356 91.55 58.87 -34.35
CA ASN A 356 91.54 60.04 -35.25
C ASN A 356 91.31 61.39 -34.53
N LEU A 357 91.16 61.40 -33.21
CA LEU A 357 90.93 62.62 -32.42
C LEU A 357 92.17 62.95 -31.58
N ALA A 358 93.01 63.85 -32.10
CA ALA A 358 94.13 64.55 -31.43
C ALA A 358 95.24 63.68 -30.76
N PRO A 359 96.54 63.85 -31.13
CA PRO A 359 97.64 62.99 -30.69
C PRO A 359 98.04 63.08 -29.19
N GLY A 360 97.34 63.86 -28.36
CA GLY A 360 97.65 64.04 -26.94
C GLY A 360 96.80 63.22 -25.94
N LEU A 361 95.70 62.59 -26.37
CA LEU A 361 94.73 61.90 -25.48
C LEU A 361 94.60 60.39 -25.76
N THR A 362 95.44 59.87 -26.66
CA THR A 362 95.37 58.50 -27.19
C THR A 362 95.52 57.42 -26.12
N ALA A 363 96.41 57.62 -25.13
CA ALA A 363 96.58 56.68 -24.02
C ALA A 363 95.37 56.65 -23.07
N ALA A 364 94.79 57.82 -22.75
CA ALA A 364 93.63 57.92 -21.86
C ALA A 364 92.35 57.38 -22.52
N GLY A 365 92.16 57.65 -23.83
CA GLY A 365 91.04 57.14 -24.61
C GLY A 365 91.06 55.62 -24.77
N ALA A 366 92.24 55.01 -24.96
CA ALA A 366 92.38 53.56 -25.04
C ALA A 366 92.00 52.86 -23.72
N VAL A 367 92.45 53.39 -22.58
CA VAL A 367 92.09 52.85 -21.25
C VAL A 367 90.58 52.98 -21.00
N ALA A 368 89.97 54.12 -21.34
CA ALA A 368 88.53 54.32 -21.20
C ALA A 368 87.71 53.33 -22.05
N CYS A 369 88.14 53.07 -23.29
CA CYS A 369 87.46 52.11 -24.18
C CYS A 369 87.53 50.66 -23.66
N VAL A 370 88.66 50.25 -23.07
CA VAL A 370 88.81 48.94 -22.43
C VAL A 370 87.90 48.83 -21.20
N VAL A 371 87.86 49.85 -20.35
CA VAL A 371 86.99 49.87 -19.16
C VAL A 371 85.51 49.78 -19.56
N VAL A 372 85.09 50.53 -20.59
CA VAL A 372 83.70 50.49 -21.10
C VAL A 372 83.38 49.12 -21.73
N GLY A 373 84.29 48.56 -22.54
CA GLY A 373 84.13 47.22 -23.11
C GLY A 373 84.01 46.12 -22.05
N VAL A 374 84.81 46.19 -20.99
CA VAL A 374 84.73 45.29 -19.83
C VAL A 374 83.43 45.52 -19.04
N ALA A 375 83.02 46.77 -18.82
CA ALA A 375 81.78 47.08 -18.12
C ALA A 375 80.54 46.57 -18.87
N VAL A 376 80.48 46.77 -20.20
CA VAL A 376 79.37 46.29 -21.04
C VAL A 376 79.36 44.76 -21.12
N THR A 377 80.51 44.11 -21.24
CA THR A 377 80.56 42.62 -21.24
C THR A 377 80.16 42.05 -19.89
N VAL A 378 80.64 42.62 -18.78
CA VAL A 378 80.19 42.26 -17.43
C VAL A 378 78.69 42.51 -17.28
N TRP A 379 78.16 43.61 -17.82
CA TRP A 379 76.74 43.95 -17.78
C TRP A 379 75.88 42.96 -18.58
N VAL A 380 76.26 42.63 -19.82
CA VAL A 380 75.55 41.66 -20.67
C VAL A 380 75.60 40.26 -20.07
N VAL A 381 76.77 39.81 -19.59
CA VAL A 381 76.92 38.51 -18.92
C VAL A 381 76.09 38.47 -17.63
N ARG A 382 76.03 39.60 -16.89
CA ARG A 382 75.21 39.71 -15.68
C ARG A 382 73.72 39.71 -16.00
N ILE A 383 73.23 40.46 -16.97
CA ILE A 383 71.82 40.48 -17.38
C ILE A 383 71.39 39.12 -17.95
N ARG A 384 72.18 38.55 -18.86
CA ARG A 384 71.87 37.24 -19.46
C ARG A 384 71.94 36.12 -18.42
N GLY A 385 72.88 36.23 -17.47
CA GLY A 385 72.95 35.36 -16.30
C GLY A 385 71.72 35.49 -15.40
N LEU A 386 71.20 36.69 -15.19
CA LEU A 386 69.97 36.94 -14.41
C LEU A 386 68.71 36.42 -15.12
N LEU A 387 68.58 36.62 -16.43
CA LEU A 387 67.46 36.11 -17.22
C LEU A 387 67.46 34.57 -17.27
N ARG A 388 68.64 33.94 -17.38
CA ARG A 388 68.78 32.48 -17.32
C ARG A 388 68.47 31.94 -15.92
N ASP A 389 68.89 32.62 -14.86
CA ASP A 389 68.56 32.27 -13.48
C ASP A 389 67.05 32.30 -13.24
N ARG A 390 66.37 33.34 -13.72
CA ARG A 390 64.90 33.43 -13.66
C ARG A 390 64.21 32.32 -14.45
N ALA A 391 64.71 31.98 -15.64
CA ALA A 391 64.15 30.89 -16.44
C ALA A 391 64.34 29.50 -15.79
N VAL A 392 65.46 29.25 -15.11
CA VAL A 392 65.69 28.01 -14.36
C VAL A 392 64.77 27.94 -13.14
N LEU A 393 64.60 29.05 -12.41
CA LEU A 393 63.68 29.13 -11.28
C LEU A 393 62.22 28.95 -11.70
N ASP A 394 61.78 29.62 -12.77
CA ASP A 394 60.42 29.48 -13.30
C ASP A 394 60.12 28.04 -13.76
N ARG A 395 61.10 27.40 -14.41
CA ARG A 395 61.00 25.97 -14.77
C ARG A 395 60.92 25.08 -13.54
N TRP A 396 61.77 25.30 -12.55
CA TRP A 396 61.77 24.53 -11.31
C TRP A 396 60.47 24.71 -10.52
N VAL A 397 59.96 25.93 -10.40
CA VAL A 397 58.63 26.22 -9.82
C VAL A 397 57.53 25.49 -10.60
N GLY A 398 57.62 25.47 -11.94
CA GLY A 398 56.72 24.67 -12.78
C GLY A 398 56.77 23.18 -12.47
N GLU A 399 57.95 22.60 -12.33
CA GLU A 399 58.15 21.18 -12.00
C GLU A 399 57.67 20.85 -10.57
N ALA A 400 57.98 21.71 -9.58
CA ALA A 400 57.54 21.54 -8.19
C ALA A 400 56.01 21.67 -8.04
N THR A 401 55.38 22.63 -8.72
CA THR A 401 53.92 22.79 -8.69
C THR A 401 53.20 21.68 -9.46
N ALA A 402 53.82 21.11 -10.50
CA ALA A 402 53.29 19.93 -11.18
C ALA A 402 53.34 18.67 -10.28
N ALA A 403 54.44 18.48 -9.54
CA ALA A 403 54.55 17.41 -8.54
C ALA A 403 53.52 17.58 -7.42
N LEU A 404 53.38 18.80 -6.87
CA LEU A 404 52.34 19.13 -5.88
C LEU A 404 50.95 18.79 -6.42
N ARG A 405 50.64 19.20 -7.65
CA ARG A 405 49.33 18.90 -8.26
C ARG A 405 49.08 17.40 -8.32
N SER A 406 50.07 16.60 -8.75
CA SER A 406 49.93 15.14 -8.80
C SER A 406 49.65 14.57 -7.41
N ALA A 407 50.44 14.96 -6.41
CA ALA A 407 50.28 14.50 -5.03
C ALA A 407 48.91 14.88 -4.43
N LEU A 408 48.43 16.10 -4.70
CA LEU A 408 47.11 16.54 -4.25
C LEU A 408 45.96 15.81 -4.95
N GLN A 409 46.09 15.50 -6.24
CA GLN A 409 45.09 14.69 -6.96
C GLN A 409 45.01 13.27 -6.40
N GLU A 410 46.14 12.68 -6.05
CA GLU A 410 46.23 11.37 -5.38
C GLU A 410 45.63 11.42 -3.98
N LEU A 411 45.98 12.42 -3.17
CA LEU A 411 45.41 12.67 -1.84
C LEU A 411 43.89 12.73 -1.90
N VAL A 412 43.33 13.58 -2.78
CA VAL A 412 41.88 13.72 -2.94
C VAL A 412 41.23 12.39 -3.32
N ALA A 413 41.84 11.64 -4.25
CA ALA A 413 41.31 10.35 -4.66
C ALA A 413 41.28 9.34 -3.51
N LEU A 414 42.36 9.22 -2.75
CA LEU A 414 42.46 8.32 -1.59
C LEU A 414 41.48 8.70 -0.48
N ARG A 415 41.39 10.00 -0.14
CA ARG A 415 40.44 10.51 0.86
C ARG A 415 38.99 10.27 0.48
N VAL A 416 38.63 10.51 -0.78
CA VAL A 416 37.25 10.26 -1.27
C VAL A 416 36.91 8.78 -1.23
N VAL A 417 37.82 7.88 -1.63
CA VAL A 417 37.58 6.43 -1.58
C VAL A 417 37.46 5.93 -0.14
N ALA A 418 38.33 6.42 0.77
CA ALA A 418 38.24 6.10 2.19
C ALA A 418 36.89 6.55 2.78
N ALA A 419 36.47 7.78 2.48
CA ALA A 419 35.17 8.30 2.91
C ALA A 419 33.99 7.50 2.31
N GLU A 420 34.02 7.16 1.02
CA GLU A 420 32.98 6.33 0.40
C GLU A 420 32.84 4.98 1.10
N SER A 421 33.95 4.32 1.43
CA SER A 421 33.93 3.03 2.14
C SER A 421 33.35 3.14 3.55
N ALA A 422 33.74 4.17 4.30
CA ALA A 422 33.25 4.47 5.65
C ALA A 422 31.75 4.78 5.66
N LEU A 423 31.29 5.68 4.79
CA LEU A 423 29.88 6.06 4.69
C LEU A 423 29.01 4.91 4.19
N THR A 424 29.53 4.06 3.29
CA THR A 424 28.82 2.86 2.84
C THR A 424 28.65 1.85 3.97
N ALA A 425 29.66 1.67 4.83
CA ALA A 425 29.57 0.79 5.99
C ALA A 425 28.55 1.30 7.02
N GLU A 426 28.59 2.59 7.37
CA GLU A 426 27.63 3.20 8.30
C GLU A 426 26.18 3.12 7.74
N LEU A 427 26.01 3.37 6.44
CA LEU A 427 24.70 3.23 5.79
C LEU A 427 24.22 1.76 5.78
N ALA A 428 25.11 0.79 5.64
CA ALA A 428 24.76 -0.62 5.70
C ALA A 428 24.25 -1.02 7.08
N GLU A 429 24.93 -0.60 8.16
CA GLU A 429 24.51 -0.85 9.54
C GLU A 429 23.13 -0.23 9.84
N ARG A 430 22.91 1.02 9.42
CA ARG A 430 21.60 1.67 9.56
C ARG A 430 20.51 0.90 8.79
N ASN A 431 20.78 0.50 7.56
CA ASN A 431 19.83 -0.28 6.76
C ASN A 431 19.53 -1.65 7.39
N GLU A 432 20.48 -2.27 8.07
CA GLU A 432 20.28 -3.51 8.82
C GLU A 432 19.36 -3.28 10.03
N THR A 433 19.63 -2.25 10.84
CA THR A 433 18.77 -1.94 12.00
C THR A 433 17.33 -1.65 11.59
N GLU A 434 17.13 -0.94 10.49
CA GLU A 434 15.79 -0.71 9.94
C GLU A 434 15.18 -1.95 9.31
N ALA A 435 15.98 -2.84 8.72
CA ALA A 435 15.51 -4.12 8.20
C ALA A 435 14.98 -5.01 9.34
N VAL A 436 15.66 -5.02 10.49
CA VAL A 436 15.19 -5.72 11.70
C VAL A 436 13.85 -5.13 12.16
N ARG A 437 13.75 -3.81 12.33
CA ARG A 437 12.49 -3.14 12.73
C ARG A 437 11.34 -3.41 11.76
N ALA A 438 11.60 -3.38 10.46
CA ALA A 438 10.60 -3.70 9.45
C ALA A 438 10.18 -5.17 9.49
N ALA A 439 11.13 -6.08 9.70
CA ALA A 439 10.85 -7.51 9.86
C ALA A 439 9.99 -7.78 11.10
N ASP A 440 10.27 -7.12 12.24
CA ASP A 440 9.47 -7.22 13.45
C ASP A 440 8.03 -6.75 13.23
N ARG A 441 7.85 -5.64 12.50
CA ARG A 441 6.53 -5.11 12.14
C ARG A 441 5.76 -6.06 11.24
N ILE A 442 6.42 -6.61 10.22
CA ILE A 442 5.83 -7.62 9.31
C ILE A 442 5.46 -8.88 10.10
N ALA A 443 6.32 -9.35 11.01
CA ALA A 443 6.03 -10.51 11.85
C ALA A 443 4.82 -10.28 12.77
N GLY A 444 4.62 -9.04 13.25
CA GLY A 444 3.40 -8.61 13.94
C GLY A 444 2.16 -8.72 13.07
N LEU A 445 2.18 -8.13 11.87
CA LEU A 445 1.07 -8.19 10.90
C LEU A 445 0.75 -9.63 10.48
N ASP A 446 1.77 -10.44 10.21
CA ASP A 446 1.62 -11.85 9.83
C ASP A 446 1.04 -12.69 10.98
N ARG A 447 1.23 -12.29 12.24
CA ARG A 447 0.59 -12.92 13.40
C ARG A 447 -0.91 -12.63 13.43
N GLU A 448 -1.30 -11.36 13.28
CA GLU A 448 -2.72 -10.96 13.18
C GLU A 448 -3.42 -11.66 12.01
N LEU A 449 -2.77 -11.73 10.84
CA LEU A 449 -3.30 -12.43 9.67
C LEU A 449 -3.53 -13.93 9.95
N ARG A 450 -2.59 -14.60 10.64
CA ARG A 450 -2.74 -16.01 11.03
C ARG A 450 -3.87 -16.22 12.04
N GLU A 451 -4.03 -15.31 12.99
CA GLU A 451 -5.14 -15.36 13.96
C GLU A 451 -6.50 -15.23 13.27
N HIS A 452 -6.63 -14.30 12.33
CA HIS A 452 -7.84 -14.17 11.52
C HIS A 452 -8.09 -15.40 10.64
N ALA A 453 -7.05 -15.95 10.00
CA ALA A 453 -7.18 -17.18 9.22
C ALA A 453 -7.65 -18.37 10.07
N ALA A 454 -7.06 -18.55 11.27
CA ALA A 454 -7.47 -19.59 12.20
C ALA A 454 -8.90 -19.38 12.72
N ALA A 455 -9.34 -18.13 12.95
CA ALA A 455 -10.71 -17.83 13.34
C ALA A 455 -11.72 -18.10 12.21
N THR A 456 -11.36 -17.86 10.95
CA THR A 456 -12.20 -18.19 9.79
C THR A 456 -12.30 -19.70 9.59
N ALA A 457 -11.17 -20.42 9.68
CA ALA A 457 -11.15 -21.87 9.58
C ALA A 457 -12.01 -22.53 10.67
N ARG A 458 -11.94 -22.04 11.91
CA ARG A 458 -12.79 -22.50 13.02
C ARG A 458 -14.28 -22.27 12.74
N ALA A 459 -14.66 -21.09 12.25
CA ALA A 459 -16.05 -20.78 11.92
C ALA A 459 -16.58 -21.66 10.77
N ALA A 460 -15.75 -21.90 9.74
CA ALA A 460 -16.09 -22.81 8.64
C ALA A 460 -16.26 -24.25 9.13
N ALA A 461 -15.38 -24.75 10.01
CA ALA A 461 -15.49 -26.08 10.58
C ALA A 461 -16.76 -26.25 11.44
N VAL A 462 -17.17 -25.22 12.18
CA VAL A 462 -18.45 -25.21 12.92
C VAL A 462 -19.63 -25.32 11.95
N ARG A 463 -19.64 -24.51 10.88
CA ARG A 463 -20.67 -24.57 9.83
C ARG A 463 -20.77 -25.96 9.23
N ASP A 464 -19.65 -26.53 8.80
CA ASP A 464 -19.63 -27.83 8.12
C ASP A 464 -20.10 -28.97 9.04
N ARG A 465 -19.86 -28.84 10.35
CA ARG A 465 -20.32 -29.81 11.36
C ARG A 465 -21.80 -29.66 11.72
N GLN A 466 -22.30 -28.42 11.89
CA GLN A 466 -23.61 -28.16 12.50
C GLN A 466 -24.72 -27.97 11.48
N LEU A 467 -24.44 -27.30 10.36
CA LEU A 467 -25.43 -26.90 9.38
C LEU A 467 -26.19 -28.10 8.76
N PRO A 468 -25.56 -29.24 8.43
CA PRO A 468 -26.29 -30.41 7.91
C PRO A 468 -27.34 -30.96 8.88
N THR A 469 -27.06 -30.95 10.19
CA THR A 469 -28.00 -31.41 11.21
C THR A 469 -29.16 -30.43 11.38
N LEU A 470 -28.88 -29.11 11.37
CA LEU A 470 -29.93 -28.08 11.38
C LEU A 470 -30.85 -28.18 10.16
N HIS A 471 -30.28 -28.40 8.96
CA HIS A 471 -31.08 -28.57 7.74
C HIS A 471 -31.94 -29.83 7.76
N ARG A 472 -31.44 -30.94 8.31
CA ARG A 472 -32.25 -32.17 8.49
C ARG A 472 -33.40 -31.94 9.47
N ALA A 473 -33.15 -31.31 10.61
CA ALA A 473 -34.19 -30.97 11.57
C ALA A 473 -35.23 -30.01 10.95
N LEU A 474 -34.77 -28.99 10.22
CA LEU A 474 -35.65 -28.05 9.53
C LEU A 474 -36.51 -28.74 8.46
N ALA A 475 -35.93 -29.68 7.72
CA ALA A 475 -36.67 -30.47 6.73
C ALA A 475 -37.75 -31.35 7.38
N ALA A 476 -37.44 -31.99 8.53
CA ALA A 476 -38.42 -32.77 9.29
C ALA A 476 -39.57 -31.91 9.80
N VAL A 477 -39.26 -30.76 10.42
CA VAL A 477 -40.27 -29.79 10.90
C VAL A 477 -41.17 -29.31 9.75
N ARG A 478 -40.59 -29.01 8.59
CA ARG A 478 -41.36 -28.60 7.39
C ARG A 478 -42.22 -29.72 6.81
N SER A 479 -41.75 -30.96 6.87
CA SER A 479 -42.53 -32.12 6.46
C SER A 479 -43.76 -32.30 7.35
N GLU A 480 -43.61 -32.14 8.67
CA GLU A 480 -44.72 -32.20 9.62
C GLU A 480 -45.74 -31.08 9.38
N LEU A 481 -45.28 -29.84 9.16
CA LEU A 481 -46.14 -28.71 8.82
C LEU A 481 -46.89 -28.90 7.49
N GLY A 482 -46.30 -29.58 6.50
CA GLY A 482 -46.94 -29.89 5.22
C GLY A 482 -47.76 -31.19 5.20
N GLY A 483 -47.59 -32.04 6.22
CA GLY A 483 -48.32 -33.30 6.41
C GLY A 483 -49.64 -33.10 7.15
N SER A 484 -49.68 -32.19 8.15
CA SER A 484 -50.90 -31.88 8.92
C SER A 484 -52.02 -31.32 8.05
N VAL A 485 -51.71 -30.62 6.96
CA VAL A 485 -52.71 -30.08 6.01
C VAL A 485 -53.38 -31.19 5.17
N ARG A 486 -52.78 -32.38 5.06
CA ARG A 486 -53.25 -33.46 4.18
C ARG A 486 -54.17 -34.49 4.84
N LEU A 487 -54.27 -34.54 6.17
CA LEU A 487 -55.03 -35.58 6.88
C LEU A 487 -56.54 -35.31 6.99
N ASP A 488 -57.02 -34.12 6.64
CA ASP A 488 -58.45 -33.77 6.60
C ASP A 488 -59.11 -33.90 5.19
N GLY A 489 -58.33 -34.29 4.17
CA GLY A 489 -58.83 -34.59 2.83
C GLY A 489 -58.98 -36.10 2.64
N GLY A 490 -60.22 -36.59 2.62
CA GLY A 490 -60.56 -38.01 2.50
C GLY A 490 -59.79 -38.79 1.43
N GLU A 491 -59.57 -40.07 1.73
CA GLU A 491 -58.96 -41.11 0.89
C GLU A 491 -59.02 -40.82 -0.62
N ALA A 492 -57.88 -40.43 -1.19
CA ALA A 492 -57.69 -40.53 -2.63
C ALA A 492 -57.53 -42.01 -2.98
N LYS A 493 -58.60 -42.62 -3.49
CA LYS A 493 -58.53 -43.91 -4.20
C LYS A 493 -57.46 -43.84 -5.29
N LEU A 494 -56.41 -44.63 -5.10
CA LEU A 494 -55.42 -44.95 -6.13
C LEU A 494 -56.12 -45.59 -7.34
N GLY A 495 -56.24 -44.83 -8.43
CA GLY A 495 -56.46 -45.39 -9.76
C GLY A 495 -55.14 -45.99 -10.30
N PRO A 496 -55.19 -47.06 -11.10
CA PRO A 496 -53.99 -47.83 -11.47
C PRO A 496 -53.09 -47.06 -12.46
N PRO A 497 -51.79 -47.42 -12.51
CA PRO A 497 -50.79 -46.68 -13.28
C PRO A 497 -50.98 -46.93 -14.78
N ARG A 498 -51.14 -45.86 -15.56
CA ARG A 498 -50.96 -45.94 -17.02
C ARG A 498 -49.49 -45.68 -17.33
N GLY A 499 -48.86 -46.71 -17.88
CA GLY A 499 -47.49 -46.72 -18.38
C GLY A 499 -47.28 -45.89 -19.65
N PRO A 500 -46.05 -45.91 -20.18
CA PRO A 500 -45.37 -44.75 -20.74
C PRO A 500 -45.61 -44.60 -22.25
N GLY A 501 -45.67 -43.37 -22.74
CA GLY A 501 -45.69 -43.08 -24.16
C GLY A 501 -45.17 -41.68 -24.45
N GLY A 502 -44.23 -41.58 -25.38
CA GLY A 502 -43.90 -40.32 -26.05
C GLY A 502 -42.46 -39.87 -25.91
N SER A 503 -41.55 -40.58 -26.56
CA SER A 503 -40.23 -40.07 -26.95
C SER A 503 -40.37 -38.85 -27.86
N VAL A 504 -39.74 -37.73 -27.50
CA VAL A 504 -39.22 -36.75 -28.46
C VAL A 504 -37.79 -36.42 -28.05
N ARG A 505 -36.90 -36.54 -29.03
CA ARG A 505 -35.45 -36.42 -28.92
C ARG A 505 -35.04 -35.17 -29.71
N LEU A 506 -33.98 -34.51 -29.22
CA LEU A 506 -33.09 -33.53 -29.88
C LEU A 506 -33.55 -32.06 -29.86
N ASP A 507 -32.82 -31.21 -29.12
CA ASP A 507 -31.78 -30.40 -29.77
C ASP A 507 -30.63 -30.11 -28.80
N GLY A 508 -29.40 -30.25 -29.30
CA GLY A 508 -28.16 -30.15 -28.56
C GLY A 508 -27.50 -28.80 -28.81
N GLY A 509 -27.23 -28.07 -27.73
CA GLY A 509 -26.39 -26.88 -27.72
C GLY A 509 -25.36 -26.97 -26.61
N GLU A 510 -24.21 -27.59 -26.90
CA GLU A 510 -23.04 -27.58 -26.01
C GLU A 510 -22.43 -26.16 -25.94
N ALA A 511 -22.55 -25.51 -24.79
CA ALA A 511 -21.68 -24.39 -24.45
C ALA A 511 -20.38 -24.93 -23.83
N LYS A 512 -19.28 -24.93 -24.61
CA LYS A 512 -17.93 -25.16 -24.09
C LYS A 512 -17.51 -23.98 -23.20
N LEU A 513 -17.61 -24.15 -21.89
CA LEU A 513 -16.93 -23.28 -20.92
C LEU A 513 -15.53 -23.86 -20.64
N GLY A 514 -14.50 -23.14 -21.10
CA GLY A 514 -13.10 -23.42 -20.76
C GLY A 514 -12.82 -23.18 -19.27
N PRO A 515 -11.75 -23.78 -18.71
CA PRO A 515 -11.46 -23.70 -17.28
C PRO A 515 -10.94 -22.30 -16.88
N PRO A 516 -11.19 -21.87 -15.63
CA PRO A 516 -10.79 -20.56 -15.14
C PRO A 516 -9.27 -20.47 -14.97
N ARG A 517 -8.68 -19.40 -15.51
CA ARG A 517 -7.27 -19.03 -15.29
C ARG A 517 -7.07 -18.61 -13.83
N GLY A 518 -6.22 -19.34 -13.11
CA GLY A 518 -5.72 -18.94 -11.80
C GLY A 518 -4.72 -17.76 -11.88
N PRO A 519 -4.56 -16.98 -10.80
CA PRO A 519 -3.66 -15.82 -10.79
C PRO A 519 -2.19 -16.24 -10.66
N GLY A 520 -1.34 -15.47 -11.36
CA GLY A 520 0.10 -15.63 -11.59
C GLY A 520 0.95 -16.20 -10.44
N GLY A 521 1.65 -17.28 -10.76
CA GLY A 521 2.86 -17.69 -10.03
C GLY A 521 3.99 -16.72 -10.33
N SER A 522 4.53 -16.10 -9.28
CA SER A 522 5.80 -15.40 -9.31
C SER A 522 6.93 -16.43 -9.19
N VAL A 523 7.58 -16.72 -10.32
CA VAL A 523 8.82 -17.50 -10.34
C VAL A 523 9.99 -16.58 -10.04
N ARG A 524 10.81 -17.02 -9.08
CA ARG A 524 12.07 -16.44 -8.62
C ARG A 524 13.05 -16.32 -9.79
N LEU A 525 13.68 -15.16 -9.94
CA LEU A 525 14.92 -15.06 -10.70
C LEU A 525 16.07 -15.43 -9.77
N ASP A 526 16.64 -16.58 -10.07
CA ASP A 526 17.89 -17.08 -9.52
C ASP A 526 19.04 -16.24 -10.07
N GLY A 527 20.03 -15.98 -9.22
CA GLY A 527 21.22 -15.23 -9.57
C GLY A 527 22.13 -16.08 -10.45
N GLY A 528 22.33 -15.64 -11.69
CA GLY A 528 23.29 -16.23 -12.62
C GLY A 528 24.04 -15.13 -13.36
N GLU A 529 25.32 -15.00 -13.05
CA GLU A 529 26.29 -14.13 -13.71
C GLU A 529 26.32 -14.36 -15.23
N ALA A 530 26.37 -13.29 -16.03
CA ALA A 530 26.80 -13.37 -17.42
C ALA A 530 27.54 -12.09 -17.85
N LYS A 531 28.86 -12.23 -17.82
CA LYS A 531 29.94 -11.65 -18.65
C LYS A 531 29.61 -10.45 -19.56
N LEU A 532 30.41 -9.40 -19.33
CA LEU A 532 30.72 -8.28 -20.22
C LEU A 532 31.10 -8.76 -21.64
N GLY A 533 30.40 -8.25 -22.65
CA GLY A 533 30.82 -8.24 -24.06
C GLY A 533 31.20 -6.82 -24.48
N THR A 534 32.36 -6.69 -25.12
CA THR A 534 32.98 -5.45 -25.65
C THR A 534 32.19 -4.80 -26.81
N PRO A 535 32.35 -3.48 -27.06
CA PRO A 535 31.63 -2.78 -28.11
C PRO A 535 32.31 -2.92 -29.49
N HIS A 536 31.50 -3.07 -30.54
CA HIS A 536 31.93 -2.98 -31.94
C HIS A 536 31.48 -1.63 -32.53
N GLU A 537 32.40 -0.98 -33.23
CA GLU A 537 32.26 0.28 -33.98
C GLU A 537 31.55 0.15 -35.33
N LEU A 538 30.90 1.27 -35.72
CA LEU A 538 30.74 1.89 -37.05
C LEU A 538 29.82 1.30 -38.14
N GLY A 539 28.98 2.18 -38.68
CA GLY A 539 28.20 2.04 -39.93
C GLY A 539 26.99 3.01 -39.95
N GLN A 540 27.17 4.31 -40.17
CA GLN A 540 27.14 5.04 -41.45
C GLN A 540 25.76 5.64 -41.78
N LEU A 541 25.81 6.93 -42.13
CA LEU A 541 24.77 7.94 -42.38
C LEU A 541 23.70 7.58 -43.44
N ASP A 542 22.49 8.12 -43.25
CA ASP A 542 21.74 8.83 -44.33
C ASP A 542 20.71 9.84 -43.74
N PRO A 543 20.50 11.02 -44.37
CA PRO A 543 19.65 12.10 -43.85
C PRO A 543 18.17 12.06 -44.35
N PRO A 544 17.22 12.71 -43.66
CA PRO A 544 15.82 12.74 -44.09
C PRO A 544 15.53 13.77 -45.18
N ASN A 545 14.80 13.29 -46.19
CA ASN A 545 14.30 13.98 -47.37
C ASN A 545 13.15 14.95 -47.03
N THR A 546 13.32 16.23 -47.39
CA THR A 546 12.27 17.25 -47.40
C THR A 546 11.67 17.42 -48.79
N ALA A 547 10.39 17.09 -48.96
CA ALA A 547 9.53 17.56 -50.06
C ALA A 547 8.18 17.94 -49.42
N ARG A 548 7.81 19.22 -49.28
CA ARG A 548 7.32 20.16 -50.31
C ARG A 548 5.99 19.70 -50.93
N THR A 549 4.89 20.10 -50.30
CA THR A 549 3.57 20.28 -50.93
C THR A 549 3.21 21.76 -50.88
N ALA A 550 2.87 22.31 -52.04
CA ALA A 550 2.32 23.64 -52.23
C ALA A 550 1.06 23.51 -53.10
N ALA A 551 0.07 24.34 -52.77
CA ALA A 551 -1.11 24.74 -53.55
C ALA A 551 -2.10 23.65 -53.98
N ASP A 552 -3.28 23.61 -53.35
CA ASP A 552 -4.45 24.42 -53.75
C ASP A 552 -5.28 24.80 -52.51
#